data_AF-A0A969L3A4-F1
#
_entry.id   AF-A0A969L3A4-F1
#
_cell.length_a   1.000
_cell.length_b   1.000
_cell.length_c   1.000
_cell.angle_alpha   90.00
_cell.angle_beta   90.00
_cell.angle_gamma   90.00
#
_symmetry.space_group_name_H-M   'P 1'
#
loop_
_entity.id
_entity.type
_entity.pdbx_description
1 polymer ?
#
loop_
_entity_poly.entity_id
_entity_poly.type
_entity_poly.pdbx_seq_one_letter_code
_entity_poly.pdbx_strand_id
1 'polypeptide(L)'
;APREPGKFTVKRLKALEDIANAFPGVEETFAIQAGREIRILVRPEEVDDYAAIKMSKDIARQVEESLEYPGQIKVTVIRETRAVDYAK
;
A
#
# COMPACT_ATOMS: atom_id res chain seq x y z
N ALA A 1 7.84 -16.72 -29.25
CA ALA A 1 8.08 -17.19 -27.87
C ALA A 1 6.94 -16.66 -26.99
N PRO A 2 6.25 -17.49 -26.20
CA PRO A 2 5.26 -16.97 -25.27
C PRO A 2 6.01 -16.23 -24.15
N ARG A 3 5.65 -14.97 -23.91
CA ARG A 3 6.12 -14.22 -22.74
C ARG A 3 5.58 -14.93 -21.50
N GLU A 4 6.45 -15.41 -20.62
CA GLU A 4 6.08 -16.02 -19.34
C GLU A 4 5.24 -15.03 -18.50
N PRO A 5 3.94 -15.30 -18.21
CA PRO A 5 3.05 -14.33 -17.54
C PRO A 5 3.35 -14.07 -16.06
N GLY A 6 4.32 -14.74 -15.44
CA GLY A 6 4.52 -14.72 -13.97
C GLY A 6 5.52 -13.69 -13.44
N LYS A 7 6.57 -13.34 -14.20
CA LYS A 7 7.70 -12.54 -13.67
C LYS A 7 7.41 -11.03 -13.59
N PHE A 8 6.51 -10.53 -14.43
CA PHE A 8 6.15 -9.10 -14.47
C PHE A 8 5.21 -8.71 -13.31
N THR A 9 4.39 -9.63 -12.82
CA THR A 9 3.40 -9.37 -11.77
C THR A 9 4.09 -9.07 -10.43
N VAL A 10 5.04 -9.90 -10.02
CA VAL A 10 5.74 -9.73 -8.73
C VAL A 10 6.51 -8.41 -8.67
N LYS A 11 7.19 -8.03 -9.76
CA LYS A 11 7.95 -6.76 -9.81
C LYS A 11 7.05 -5.53 -9.67
N ARG A 12 5.84 -5.57 -10.25
CA ARG A 12 4.86 -4.48 -10.15
C ARG A 12 4.27 -4.36 -8.75
N LEU A 13 3.90 -5.49 -8.14
CA LEU A 13 3.41 -5.50 -6.76
C LEU A 13 4.45 -4.92 -5.81
N LYS A 14 5.70 -5.35 -5.97
CA LYS A 14 6.81 -4.81 -5.19
C LYS A 14 7.01 -3.31 -5.41
N ALA A 15 6.92 -2.82 -6.64
CA ALA A 15 7.02 -1.38 -6.90
C ALA A 15 5.89 -0.57 -6.24
N LEU A 16 4.66 -1.10 -6.20
CA LEU A 16 3.54 -0.47 -5.49
C LEU A 16 3.81 -0.40 -3.98
N GLU A 17 4.28 -1.49 -3.41
CA GLU A 17 4.65 -1.57 -2.00
C GLU A 17 5.81 -0.62 -1.67
N ASP A 18 6.84 -0.56 -2.52
CA ASP A 18 8.01 0.32 -2.35
C ASP A 18 7.61 1.80 -2.38
N ILE A 19 6.68 2.22 -3.27
CA ILE A 19 6.17 3.60 -3.31
C ILE A 19 5.50 3.96 -1.99
N ALA A 20 4.61 3.10 -1.49
CA ALA A 20 3.87 3.36 -0.26
C ALA A 20 4.76 3.29 0.99
N ASN A 21 5.68 2.32 1.06
CA ASN A 21 6.61 2.16 2.19
C ASN A 21 7.59 3.34 2.33
N ALA A 22 7.77 4.16 1.29
CA ALA A 22 8.58 5.37 1.36
C ALA A 22 7.91 6.51 2.17
N PHE A 23 6.62 6.41 2.49
CA PHE A 23 5.92 7.43 3.27
C PHE A 23 6.21 7.30 4.77
N PRO A 24 6.55 8.41 5.46
CA PRO A 24 6.74 8.39 6.91
C PRO A 24 5.48 7.91 7.66
N GLY A 25 5.66 7.17 8.74
CA GLY A 25 4.57 6.63 9.55
C GLY A 25 3.92 5.35 9.00
N VAL A 26 4.29 4.90 7.79
CA VAL A 26 3.89 3.57 7.29
C VAL A 26 4.60 2.48 8.10
N GLU A 27 3.85 1.46 8.47
CA GLU A 27 4.32 0.27 9.19
C GLU A 27 4.44 -0.92 8.23
N GLU A 28 3.35 -1.25 7.53
CA GLU A 28 3.31 -2.34 6.57
C GLU A 28 2.47 -1.96 5.35
N THR A 29 2.83 -2.47 4.18
CA THR A 29 2.03 -2.32 2.96
C THR A 29 1.80 -3.67 2.30
N PHE A 30 0.59 -3.89 1.80
CA PHE A 30 0.19 -5.10 1.12
C PHE A 30 -0.50 -4.78 -0.20
N ALA A 31 0.07 -5.23 -1.31
CA ALA A 31 -0.63 -5.25 -2.58
C ALA A 31 -1.54 -6.50 -2.67
N ILE A 32 -2.85 -6.28 -2.81
CA ILE A 32 -3.85 -7.36 -2.88
C ILE A 32 -4.58 -7.36 -4.22
N GLN A 33 -5.39 -8.40 -4.47
CA GLN A 33 -6.18 -8.54 -5.71
C GLN A 33 -5.33 -8.37 -6.98
N ALA A 34 -4.15 -9.00 -7.03
CA ALA A 34 -3.20 -8.87 -8.13
C ALA A 34 -2.78 -7.40 -8.42
N GLY A 35 -2.66 -6.58 -7.37
CA GLY A 35 -2.18 -5.20 -7.45
C GLY A 35 -3.25 -4.19 -7.85
N ARG A 36 -4.54 -4.54 -7.66
CA ARG A 36 -5.68 -3.65 -7.89
C ARG A 36 -6.12 -2.93 -6.63
N GLU A 37 -5.69 -3.39 -5.47
CA GLU A 37 -5.85 -2.69 -4.20
C GLU A 37 -4.53 -2.74 -3.45
N ILE A 38 -4.17 -1.63 -2.80
CA ILE A 38 -3.04 -1.54 -1.89
C ILE A 38 -3.58 -1.14 -0.51
N ARG A 39 -3.20 -1.92 0.51
CA ARG A 39 -3.53 -1.65 1.91
C ARG A 39 -2.28 -1.26 2.65
N ILE A 40 -2.36 -0.14 3.34
CA ILE A 40 -1.24 0.48 4.05
C ILE A 40 -1.63 0.57 5.51
N LEU A 41 -0.91 -0.11 6.37
CA LEU A 41 -1.02 0.02 7.82
C LEU A 41 -0.07 1.12 8.27
N VAL A 42 -0.56 2.00 9.12
CA VAL A 42 0.23 3.12 9.66
C VAL A 42 0.29 3.04 11.17
N ARG A 43 1.38 3.58 11.72
CA ARG A 43 1.57 3.75 13.16
C ARG A 43 0.62 4.84 13.69
N PRO A 44 -0.34 4.50 14.57
CA PRO A 44 -1.34 5.45 15.04
C PRO A 44 -0.76 6.62 15.84
N GLU A 45 0.42 6.46 16.42
CA GLU A 45 1.16 7.50 17.14
C GLU A 45 1.85 8.52 16.23
N GLU A 46 2.09 8.19 14.96
CA GLU A 46 2.72 9.07 13.97
C GLU A 46 1.71 9.68 12.99
N VAL A 47 0.58 9.01 12.76
CA VAL A 47 -0.40 9.38 11.72
C VAL A 47 -1.79 9.57 12.31
N ASP A 48 -2.27 10.82 12.35
CA ASP A 48 -3.64 11.15 12.75
C ASP A 48 -4.67 10.90 11.63
N ASP A 49 -5.96 11.16 11.89
CA ASP A 49 -7.04 10.84 10.95
C ASP A 49 -6.95 11.66 9.67
N TYR A 50 -6.56 12.93 9.81
CA TYR A 50 -6.42 13.84 8.69
C TYR A 50 -5.20 13.47 7.84
N ALA A 51 -4.09 13.14 8.49
CA ALA A 51 -2.87 12.67 7.86
C ALA A 51 -3.11 11.36 7.09
N ALA A 52 -3.88 10.41 7.65
CA ALA A 52 -4.23 9.17 6.95
C ALA A 52 -5.04 9.42 5.67
N ILE A 53 -6.03 10.32 5.72
CA ILE A 53 -6.81 10.72 4.54
C ILE A 53 -5.89 11.34 3.49
N LYS A 54 -5.01 12.26 3.89
CA LYS A 54 -4.06 12.91 2.98
C LYS A 54 -3.09 11.90 2.37
N MET A 55 -2.51 11.02 3.18
CA MET A 55 -1.57 9.98 2.76
C MET A 55 -2.20 9.06 1.70
N SER A 56 -3.47 8.66 1.87
CA SER A 56 -4.15 7.82 0.87
C SER A 56 -4.21 8.48 -0.51
N LYS A 57 -4.44 9.80 -0.56
CA LYS A 57 -4.51 10.59 -1.80
C LYS A 57 -3.13 10.79 -2.41
N ASP A 58 -2.13 11.10 -1.57
CA ASP A 58 -0.76 11.33 -2.02
C ASP A 58 -0.13 10.05 -2.58
N ILE A 59 -0.35 8.90 -1.94
CA ILE A 59 0.10 7.59 -2.45
C ILE A 59 -0.61 7.27 -3.76
N ALA A 60 -1.94 7.45 -3.85
CA ALA A 60 -2.67 7.20 -5.10
C ALA A 60 -2.13 8.01 -6.27
N ARG A 61 -1.86 9.31 -6.05
CA ARG A 61 -1.26 10.19 -7.04
C ARG A 61 0.16 9.76 -7.41
N GLN A 62 0.99 9.41 -6.44
CA GLN A 62 2.36 8.98 -6.71
C GLN A 62 2.41 7.65 -7.49
N VAL A 63 1.49 6.73 -7.20
CA VAL A 63 1.33 5.48 -7.97
C VAL A 63 0.94 5.79 -9.42
N GLU A 64 -0.03 6.70 -9.63
CA GLU A 64 -0.44 7.14 -10.97
C GLU A 64 0.70 7.79 -11.75
N GLU A 65 1.54 8.61 -11.09
CA GLU A 65 2.70 9.27 -11.70
C GLU A 65 3.87 8.32 -11.98
N SER A 66 4.08 7.30 -11.13
CA SER A 66 5.27 6.45 -11.19
C SER A 66 5.09 5.17 -12.00
N LEU A 67 3.86 4.70 -12.17
CA LEU A 67 3.56 3.41 -12.79
C LEU A 67 2.45 3.54 -13.82
N GLU A 68 2.72 3.12 -15.05
CA GLU A 68 1.66 2.90 -16.03
C GLU A 68 0.86 1.65 -15.63
N TYR A 69 -0.23 1.86 -14.90
CA TYR A 69 -1.15 0.80 -14.51
C TYR A 69 -2.46 0.90 -15.29
N PRO A 70 -2.86 -0.13 -16.04
CA PRO A 70 -4.07 -0.04 -16.85
C PRO A 70 -5.32 -0.13 -15.96
N GLY A 71 -5.97 0.99 -15.70
CA GLY A 71 -7.18 1.08 -14.87
C GLY A 71 -6.89 1.48 -13.43
N GLN A 72 -7.93 1.56 -12.60
CA GLN A 72 -7.82 2.13 -11.26
C GLN A 72 -7.15 1.16 -10.27
N ILE A 73 -6.41 1.73 -9.32
CA ILE A 73 -5.89 1.06 -8.13
C ILE A 73 -6.57 1.70 -6.93
N LYS A 74 -7.14 0.88 -6.05
CA LYS A 74 -7.72 1.35 -4.80
C LYS A 74 -6.64 1.44 -3.72
N VAL A 75 -6.48 2.63 -3.11
CA VAL A 75 -5.55 2.86 -2.01
C VAL A 75 -6.34 2.96 -0.70
N THR A 76 -6.00 2.10 0.26
CA THR A 76 -6.64 2.09 1.58
C THR A 76 -5.56 2.26 2.66
N VAL A 77 -5.67 3.33 3.44
CA VAL A 77 -4.82 3.54 4.64
C VAL A 77 -5.62 3.13 5.86
N ILE A 78 -5.04 2.27 6.69
CA ILE A 78 -5.65 1.70 7.88
C ILE A 78 -4.81 2.12 9.07
N ARG A 79 -5.42 2.87 9.98
CA ARG A 79 -4.84 3.17 11.28
C ARG A 79 -5.40 2.17 12.28
N GLU A 80 -4.51 1.38 12.89
CA GLU A 80 -4.90 0.29 13.79
C GLU A 80 -4.14 0.40 15.11
N THR A 81 -4.84 0.22 16.22
CA THR A 81 -4.21 0.05 17.55
C THR A 81 -4.44 -1.39 17.99
N ARG A 82 -3.35 -2.15 18.13
CA ARG A 82 -3.39 -3.55 18.55
C ARG A 82 -3.10 -3.65 20.05
N ALA A 83 -4.04 -4.16 20.82
CA ALA A 83 -3.83 -4.58 22.20
C ALA A 83 -3.88 -6.11 22.27
N VAL A 84 -2.85 -6.73 22.84
CA VAL A 84 -2.70 -8.20 22.89
C VAL A 84 -2.39 -8.63 24.32
N ASP A 85 -3.20 -9.54 24.84
CA ASP A 85 -3.03 -10.18 26.15
C ASP A 85 -3.05 -11.71 26.00
N TYR A 86 -2.34 -12.41 26.87
CA TYR A 86 -2.28 -13.86 26.88
C TYR A 86 -2.80 -14.40 28.21
N ALA A 87 -3.78 -15.29 28.15
CA ALA A 87 -4.22 -16.09 29.29
C ALA A 87 -3.48 -17.45 29.27
N LYS A 88 -3.25 -18.01 30.45
CA LYS A 88 -2.74 -19.38 30.62
C LYS A 88 -3.89 -20.37 30.80
#